data_AF-A0A930XEL3-F1
#
_entry.id   AF-A0A930XEL3-F1
#
_cell.length_a   1.000
_cell.length_b   1.000
_cell.length_c   1.000
_cell.angle_alpha   90.00
_cell.angle_beta   90.00
_cell.angle_gamma   90.00
#
_symmetry.space_group_name_H-M   'P 1'
#
loop_
_entity.id
_entity.type
_entity.pdbx_description
1 polymer ?
#
loop_
_entity_poly.entity_id
_entity_poly.type
_entity_poly.pdbx_seq_one_letter_code
_entity_poly.pdbx_strand_id
1 'polypeptide(L)'
;MSILVMASSSSAVAQVTNSRSYQNLNYVLKRTHNNAAVTPVPGTTSTTSAALMKSHTPATQQQTQQVTTKQVAQANIDPGRTTRGGSSYIGVAGNIGLGGGDSALGDGNFAVMSKVGLTRVFSVRPAAVFGDNTAILIPVTYDFSLQQTDDPFVEPLPIAPYVGVGAAIKTGGDSQLAFLVSGGVDFPLTQQFTATAAINAGFFDRTDVGLLIGVGYNFGGF
;
A
#
# COMPACT_ATOMS: atom_id res chain seq x y z
N MET A 1 2.69 -65.51 -0.61
CA MET A 1 2.92 -64.62 0.55
C MET A 1 1.63 -63.83 0.73
N SER A 2 0.88 -64.18 1.76
CA SER A 2 -0.56 -63.92 1.85
C SER A 2 -0.86 -62.58 2.54
N ILE A 3 -1.81 -61.84 1.97
CA ILE A 3 -2.33 -60.56 2.48
C ILE A 3 -3.25 -60.83 3.68
N LEU A 4 -2.98 -60.18 4.81
CA LEU A 4 -3.80 -60.22 6.02
C LEU A 4 -4.59 -58.93 6.14
N VAL A 5 -5.89 -58.99 5.84
CA VAL A 5 -6.87 -57.93 6.09
C VAL A 5 -7.51 -58.21 7.45
N MET A 6 -7.30 -57.33 8.43
CA MET A 6 -8.04 -57.39 9.70
C MET A 6 -9.37 -56.65 9.56
N ALA A 7 -10.46 -57.40 9.64
CA ALA A 7 -11.82 -56.88 9.78
C ALA A 7 -12.17 -56.81 11.27
N SER A 8 -12.39 -55.61 11.80
CA SER A 8 -13.00 -55.41 13.12
C SER A 8 -14.51 -55.32 12.97
N SER A 9 -15.22 -56.30 13.51
CA SER A 9 -16.68 -56.29 13.65
C SER A 9 -17.08 -55.46 14.88
N SER A 10 -17.72 -54.33 14.66
CA SER A 10 -18.44 -53.59 15.71
C SER A 10 -19.94 -53.67 15.40
N SER A 11 -20.65 -54.49 16.17
CA SER A 11 -22.11 -54.55 16.19
C SER A 11 -22.65 -53.37 17.01
N ALA A 12 -23.02 -52.29 16.33
CA ALA A 12 -23.79 -51.20 16.94
C ALA A 12 -25.29 -51.48 16.75
N VAL A 13 -25.98 -51.72 17.87
CA VAL A 13 -27.44 -51.89 17.92
C VAL A 13 -28.11 -50.53 17.74
N ALA A 14 -29.06 -50.44 16.80
CA ALA A 14 -29.83 -49.24 16.52
C ALA A 14 -30.79 -48.92 17.69
N GLN A 15 -30.60 -47.76 18.34
CA GLN A 15 -31.63 -47.14 19.17
C GLN A 15 -32.49 -46.21 18.30
N VAL A 16 -33.71 -46.66 18.00
CA VAL A 16 -34.76 -45.84 17.41
C VAL A 16 -35.23 -44.83 18.46
N THR A 17 -34.80 -43.58 18.32
CA THR A 17 -35.33 -42.46 19.11
C THR A 17 -36.24 -41.61 18.24
N ASN A 18 -37.46 -41.43 18.76
CA ASN A 18 -38.64 -40.82 18.19
C ASN A 18 -38.38 -39.44 17.54
N SER A 19 -38.71 -39.29 16.26
CA SER A 19 -38.58 -38.04 15.50
C SER A 19 -39.68 -37.05 15.85
N ARG A 20 -39.43 -36.13 16.79
CA ARG A 20 -40.26 -34.92 16.99
C ARG A 20 -39.42 -33.73 17.42
N SER A 21 -38.54 -33.24 16.53
CA SER A 21 -37.81 -31.98 16.74
C SER A 21 -37.58 -31.22 15.44
N TYR A 22 -38.66 -30.86 14.75
CA TYR A 22 -38.66 -29.84 13.68
C TYR A 22 -39.47 -28.62 14.15
N GLN A 23 -39.04 -27.95 15.21
CA GLN A 23 -39.68 -26.72 15.71
C GLN A 23 -38.67 -25.63 16.07
N ASN A 24 -37.45 -25.65 15.51
CA ASN A 24 -36.45 -24.61 15.81
C ASN A 24 -35.67 -24.09 14.59
N LEU A 25 -36.32 -24.03 13.42
CA LEU A 25 -35.80 -23.30 12.25
C LEU A 25 -36.44 -21.92 12.05
N ASN A 26 -37.31 -21.47 12.96
CA ASN A 26 -38.03 -20.19 12.84
C ASN A 26 -37.37 -19.01 13.58
N TYR A 27 -36.18 -19.18 14.16
CA TYR A 27 -35.49 -18.12 14.91
C TYR A 27 -34.29 -17.48 14.20
N VAL A 28 -33.94 -17.89 12.98
CA VAL A 28 -32.75 -17.36 12.27
C VAL A 28 -33.08 -16.28 11.22
N LEU A 29 -34.36 -15.94 10.98
CA LEU A 29 -34.74 -14.82 10.10
C LEU A 29 -35.10 -13.52 10.85
N LYS A 30 -34.49 -13.28 12.02
CA LYS A 30 -34.76 -12.07 12.82
C LYS A 30 -33.51 -11.23 13.07
N ARG A 31 -32.76 -10.90 12.00
CA ARG A 31 -31.88 -9.71 11.98
C ARG A 31 -31.39 -9.32 10.58
N THR A 32 -32.31 -9.04 9.67
CA THR A 32 -32.06 -8.08 8.59
C THR A 32 -33.37 -7.35 8.32
N HIS A 33 -33.30 -6.03 8.10
CA HIS A 33 -34.40 -5.07 7.88
C HIS A 33 -34.91 -4.28 9.11
N ASN A 34 -34.04 -3.42 9.65
CA ASN A 34 -34.48 -2.12 10.17
C ASN A 34 -34.42 -1.06 9.06
N ASN A 35 -35.09 -1.33 7.94
CA ASN A 35 -35.70 -0.28 7.13
C ASN A 35 -37.19 -0.58 7.20
N ALA A 36 -37.88 0.00 8.18
CA ALA A 36 -39.33 0.06 8.13
C ALA A 36 -39.67 0.86 6.87
N ALA A 37 -40.02 0.15 5.79
CA ALA A 37 -40.68 0.75 4.65
C ALA A 37 -42.02 1.26 5.18
N VAL A 38 -42.08 2.55 5.52
CA VAL A 38 -43.33 3.24 5.83
C VAL A 38 -44.13 3.23 4.54
N THR A 39 -45.11 2.34 4.44
CA THR A 39 -46.09 2.39 3.35
C THR A 39 -46.87 3.68 3.50
N PRO A 40 -46.80 4.62 2.53
CA PRO A 40 -47.55 5.86 2.64
C PRO A 40 -49.03 5.53 2.69
N VAL A 41 -49.75 6.02 3.70
CA VAL A 41 -51.21 5.91 3.74
C VAL A 41 -51.75 6.83 2.64
N PRO A 42 -52.57 6.33 1.70
CA PRO A 42 -53.15 7.17 0.66
C PRO A 42 -53.87 8.38 1.27
N GLY A 43 -53.53 9.59 0.79
CA GLY A 43 -54.10 10.85 1.27
C GLY A 43 -53.35 11.54 2.43
N THR A 44 -52.25 10.97 2.95
CA THR A 44 -51.45 11.60 4.02
C THR A 44 -50.11 12.15 3.55
N THR A 45 -49.78 12.03 2.26
CA THR A 45 -48.58 12.62 1.66
C THR A 45 -48.90 14.00 1.08
N SER A 46 -48.16 15.01 1.50
CA SER A 46 -48.28 16.36 0.94
C SER A 46 -47.63 16.40 -0.44
N THR A 47 -48.42 16.54 -1.49
CA THR A 47 -47.98 16.59 -2.90
C THR A 47 -47.92 18.02 -3.45
N THR A 48 -48.06 19.02 -2.58
CA THR A 48 -48.05 20.43 -3.00
C THR A 48 -46.63 20.99 -3.03
N SER A 49 -46.31 21.75 -4.07
CA SER A 49 -45.00 22.41 -4.25
C SER A 49 -44.64 23.31 -3.06
N ALA A 50 -45.66 23.84 -2.36
CA ALA A 50 -45.52 24.66 -1.16
C ALA A 50 -44.95 23.88 0.06
N ALA A 51 -45.18 22.56 0.16
CA ALA A 51 -44.65 21.75 1.25
C ALA A 51 -43.14 21.51 1.13
N LEU A 52 -42.59 21.51 -0.09
CA LEU A 52 -41.15 21.43 -0.33
C LEU A 52 -40.43 22.75 0.01
N MET A 53 -41.15 23.88 -0.01
CA MET A 53 -40.59 25.21 0.27
C MET A 53 -40.53 25.56 1.77
N LYS A 54 -41.17 24.77 2.65
CA LYS A 54 -41.21 25.05 4.09
C LYS A 54 -39.91 24.72 4.85
N SER A 55 -38.88 24.26 4.15
CA SER A 55 -37.52 24.06 4.68
C SER A 55 -36.64 25.33 4.63
N HIS A 56 -37.18 26.48 4.19
CA HIS A 56 -36.44 27.73 4.12
C HIS A 56 -36.98 28.76 5.12
N THR A 57 -36.40 28.78 6.31
CA THR A 57 -36.50 29.92 7.22
C THR A 57 -35.82 31.13 6.56
N PRO A 58 -36.44 32.32 6.48
CA PRO A 58 -35.77 33.50 5.98
C PRO A 58 -34.73 33.94 7.01
N ALA A 59 -33.46 33.59 6.78
CA ALA A 59 -32.35 34.27 7.42
C ALA A 59 -32.30 35.70 6.87
N THR A 60 -32.22 36.65 7.79
CA THR A 60 -31.93 38.06 7.55
C THR A 60 -30.83 38.21 6.50
N GLN A 61 -31.08 39.04 5.47
CA GLN A 61 -30.15 39.31 4.39
C GLN A 61 -28.86 39.94 4.94
N GLN A 62 -27.82 39.12 5.11
CA GLN A 62 -26.45 39.56 4.97
C GLN A 62 -25.95 38.99 3.65
N GLN A 63 -25.55 39.87 2.73
CA GLN A 63 -24.92 39.50 1.46
C GLN A 63 -23.61 38.76 1.75
N THR A 64 -23.66 37.43 1.85
CA THR A 64 -22.48 36.60 1.70
C THR A 64 -22.27 36.38 0.21
N GLN A 65 -21.27 37.09 -0.31
CA GLN A 65 -20.65 36.80 -1.60
C GLN A 65 -20.44 35.28 -1.70
N GLN A 66 -21.15 34.60 -2.59
CA GLN A 66 -20.83 33.22 -2.95
C GLN A 66 -19.48 33.26 -3.65
N VAL A 67 -18.42 33.08 -2.87
CA VAL A 67 -17.13 32.69 -3.40
C VAL A 67 -17.34 31.29 -3.96
N THR A 68 -17.49 31.17 -5.28
CA THR A 68 -17.28 29.91 -5.97
C THR A 68 -15.84 29.52 -5.71
N THR A 69 -15.61 28.75 -4.66
CA THR A 69 -14.30 28.15 -4.38
C THR A 69 -14.04 27.22 -5.54
N LYS A 70 -13.14 27.64 -6.44
CA LYS A 70 -12.59 26.80 -7.49
C LYS A 70 -12.04 25.55 -6.80
N GLN A 71 -12.79 24.45 -6.85
CA GLN A 71 -12.39 23.20 -6.23
C GLN A 71 -11.19 22.67 -7.00
N VAL A 72 -10.00 22.99 -6.50
CA VAL A 72 -8.74 22.54 -7.08
C VAL A 72 -8.62 21.06 -6.73
N ALA A 73 -8.31 20.21 -7.71
CA ALA A 73 -8.02 18.81 -7.46
C ALA A 73 -6.71 18.71 -6.67
N GLN A 74 -6.81 18.64 -5.34
CA GLN A 74 -5.67 18.44 -4.46
C GLN A 74 -5.50 16.94 -4.19
N ALA A 75 -4.31 16.43 -4.46
CA ALA A 75 -3.93 15.11 -4.00
C ALA A 75 -3.69 15.17 -2.47
N ASN A 76 -4.21 14.21 -1.73
CA ASN A 76 -3.86 14.04 -0.32
C ASN A 76 -2.41 13.54 -0.25
N ILE A 77 -1.46 14.45 -0.02
CA ILE A 77 -0.04 14.17 0.17
C ILE A 77 0.26 14.25 1.66
N ASP A 78 0.75 13.16 2.23
CA ASP A 78 1.07 13.04 3.64
C ASP A 78 2.47 12.43 3.78
N PRO A 79 3.54 13.25 3.86
CA PRO A 79 4.90 12.75 3.89
C PRO A 79 5.14 11.81 5.07
N GLY A 80 5.76 10.66 4.80
CA GLY A 80 6.09 9.66 5.82
C GLY A 80 4.98 8.65 6.07
N ARG A 81 3.82 8.78 5.43
CA ARG A 81 2.73 7.79 5.52
C ARG A 81 3.16 6.39 5.06
N THR A 82 2.46 5.37 5.53
CA THR A 82 2.56 4.01 4.97
C THR A 82 1.98 3.96 3.57
N THR A 83 2.70 3.34 2.64
CA THR A 83 2.26 3.06 1.28
C THR A 83 1.69 1.65 1.16
N ARG A 84 1.11 1.31 -0.01
CA ARG A 84 0.74 -0.08 -0.29
C ARG A 84 1.94 -1.03 -0.33
N GLY A 85 3.14 -0.50 -0.58
CA GLY A 85 4.40 -1.24 -0.49
C GLY A 85 5.03 -1.25 0.90
N GLY A 86 4.27 -0.92 1.96
CA GLY A 86 4.75 -0.92 3.34
C GLY A 86 5.15 0.45 3.88
N SER A 87 5.77 0.44 5.06
CA SER A 87 6.15 1.64 5.83
C SER A 87 7.26 2.45 5.17
N SER A 88 7.36 3.71 5.58
CA SER A 88 8.54 4.54 5.32
C SER A 88 9.71 4.03 6.17
N TYR A 89 10.94 4.23 5.71
CA TYR A 89 12.13 3.80 6.46
C TYR A 89 13.35 4.67 6.17
N ILE A 90 14.31 4.64 7.09
CA ILE A 90 15.67 5.16 6.90
C ILE A 90 16.66 4.05 7.23
N GLY A 91 17.71 3.93 6.43
CA GLY A 91 18.56 2.76 6.50
C GLY A 91 19.93 2.95 5.86
N VAL A 92 20.65 1.86 5.87
CA VAL A 92 22.02 1.74 5.35
C VAL A 92 22.08 0.59 4.36
N ALA A 93 22.95 0.73 3.36
CA ALA A 93 23.14 -0.25 2.29
C ALA A 93 24.60 -0.39 1.90
N GLY A 94 24.96 -1.57 1.39
CA GLY A 94 26.09 -1.71 0.49
C GLY A 94 25.65 -1.39 -0.93
N ASN A 95 26.48 -0.69 -1.70
CA ASN A 95 26.34 -0.49 -3.14
C ASN A 95 27.36 -1.37 -3.86
N ILE A 96 26.90 -2.10 -4.87
CA ILE A 96 27.76 -2.83 -5.80
C ILE A 96 27.63 -2.14 -7.15
N GLY A 97 28.72 -1.52 -7.58
CA GLY A 97 28.85 -0.96 -8.93
C GLY A 97 28.81 -2.03 -10.01
N LEU A 98 27.98 -1.81 -11.03
CA LEU A 98 27.77 -2.72 -12.16
C LEU A 98 28.24 -2.13 -13.50
N GLY A 99 28.63 -0.84 -13.53
CA GLY A 99 29.14 -0.19 -14.73
C GLY A 99 29.22 1.34 -14.61
N GLY A 100 29.86 1.95 -15.61
CA GLY A 100 30.00 3.40 -15.78
C GLY A 100 31.23 4.00 -15.06
N GLY A 101 31.36 3.78 -13.75
CA GLY A 101 32.46 4.27 -12.93
C GLY A 101 32.68 5.78 -13.02
N ASP A 102 31.62 6.55 -13.22
CA ASP A 102 31.67 8.01 -13.30
C ASP A 102 31.40 8.68 -11.95
N SER A 103 30.66 8.01 -11.07
CA SER A 103 30.28 8.37 -9.71
C SER A 103 30.36 7.17 -8.77
N ALA A 104 30.23 7.41 -7.46
CA ALA A 104 30.20 6.36 -6.44
C ALA A 104 29.08 5.32 -6.63
N LEU A 105 28.05 5.62 -7.44
CA LEU A 105 27.01 4.65 -7.80
C LEU A 105 27.56 3.51 -8.66
N GLY A 106 28.48 3.81 -9.57
CA GLY A 106 29.10 2.86 -10.49
C GLY A 106 30.17 1.96 -9.87
N ASP A 107 30.50 2.18 -8.58
CA ASP A 107 31.57 1.51 -7.84
C ASP A 107 31.08 0.83 -6.54
N GLY A 108 31.89 -0.06 -5.98
CA GLY A 108 31.60 -0.74 -4.70
C GLY A 108 31.76 0.19 -3.50
N ASN A 109 30.67 0.53 -2.81
CA ASN A 109 30.63 1.60 -1.81
C ASN A 109 29.59 1.37 -0.70
N PHE A 110 29.52 2.29 0.27
CA PHE A 110 28.48 2.32 1.30
C PHE A 110 27.42 3.39 0.97
N ALA A 111 26.17 3.17 1.36
CA ALA A 111 25.09 4.11 1.13
C ALA A 111 24.19 4.29 2.36
N VAL A 112 23.61 5.48 2.46
CA VAL A 112 22.42 5.75 3.27
C VAL A 112 21.25 5.85 2.32
N MET A 113 20.12 5.24 2.68
CA MET A 113 18.92 5.26 1.85
C MET A 113 17.67 5.44 2.71
N SER A 114 16.62 5.92 2.07
CA SER A 114 15.32 6.08 2.69
C SER A 114 14.21 5.79 1.71
N LYS A 115 13.04 5.51 2.26
CA LYS A 115 11.75 5.56 1.58
C LYS A 115 10.83 6.47 2.39
N VAL A 116 10.24 7.45 1.74
CA VAL A 116 9.25 8.36 2.31
C VAL A 116 7.98 8.25 1.48
N GLY A 117 6.94 7.65 2.06
CA GLY A 117 5.62 7.58 1.43
C GLY A 117 5.03 8.98 1.24
N LEU A 118 4.54 9.26 0.03
CA LEU A 118 3.83 10.52 -0.30
C LEU A 118 2.32 10.30 -0.40
N THR A 119 1.93 9.21 -1.06
CA THR A 119 0.54 8.79 -1.23
C THR A 119 0.40 7.30 -0.90
N ARG A 120 -0.77 6.71 -1.16
CA ARG A 120 -0.94 5.26 -1.05
C ARG A 120 -0.05 4.47 -2.03
N VAL A 121 0.36 5.06 -3.13
CA VAL A 121 1.05 4.35 -4.23
C VAL A 121 2.35 5.01 -4.68
N PHE A 122 2.68 6.19 -4.15
CA PHE A 122 3.90 6.91 -4.50
C PHE A 122 4.75 7.17 -3.27
N SER A 123 6.06 6.99 -3.44
CA SER A 123 7.11 7.29 -2.46
C SER A 123 8.25 8.05 -3.12
N VAL A 124 8.99 8.85 -2.34
CA VAL A 124 10.35 9.26 -2.73
C VAL A 124 11.33 8.31 -2.06
N ARG A 125 12.38 7.88 -2.79
CA ARG A 125 13.39 6.98 -2.24
C ARG A 125 14.80 7.59 -2.29
N PRO A 126 15.07 8.64 -1.49
CA PRO A 126 16.35 9.30 -1.57
C PRO A 126 17.47 8.39 -1.05
N ALA A 127 18.64 8.47 -1.67
CA ALA A 127 19.84 7.78 -1.21
C ALA A 127 21.09 8.62 -1.46
N ALA A 128 22.12 8.40 -0.66
CA ALA A 128 23.46 8.94 -0.87
C ALA A 128 24.45 7.77 -0.84
N VAL A 129 25.17 7.56 -1.94
CA VAL A 129 26.23 6.56 -2.07
C VAL A 129 27.56 7.27 -1.88
N PHE A 130 28.28 6.92 -0.83
CA PHE A 130 29.50 7.57 -0.40
C PHE A 130 30.72 6.88 -0.99
N GLY A 131 31.59 7.68 -1.59
CA GLY A 131 32.84 7.30 -2.27
C GLY A 131 33.53 8.57 -2.75
N ASP A 132 34.56 8.45 -3.59
CA ASP A 132 35.36 9.58 -4.07
C ASP A 132 34.51 10.66 -4.78
N ASN A 133 33.46 10.23 -5.47
CA ASN A 133 32.46 11.09 -6.12
C ASN A 133 31.06 10.73 -5.62
N THR A 134 30.66 11.23 -4.44
CA THR A 134 29.37 10.87 -3.82
C THR A 134 28.20 11.10 -4.77
N ALA A 135 27.34 10.09 -4.89
CA ALA A 135 26.15 10.11 -5.74
C ALA A 135 24.89 10.24 -4.88
N ILE A 136 24.11 11.29 -5.11
CA ILE A 136 22.83 11.54 -4.45
C ILE A 136 21.71 11.18 -5.41
N LEU A 137 20.83 10.27 -5.00
CA LEU A 137 19.72 9.73 -5.80
C LEU A 137 18.41 10.25 -5.22
N ILE A 138 17.51 10.76 -6.06
CA ILE A 138 16.19 11.26 -5.63
C ILE A 138 15.09 10.78 -6.60
N PRO A 139 14.80 9.47 -6.65
CA PRO A 139 13.71 8.93 -7.45
C PRO A 139 12.35 9.10 -6.76
N VAL A 140 11.34 9.46 -7.56
CA VAL A 140 9.93 9.24 -7.22
C VAL A 140 9.53 7.88 -7.77
N THR A 141 8.88 7.08 -6.95
CA THR A 141 8.65 5.65 -7.18
C THR A 141 7.19 5.31 -7.01
N TYR A 142 6.71 4.41 -7.85
CA TYR A 142 5.41 3.76 -7.72
C TYR A 142 5.57 2.45 -6.97
N ASP A 143 4.79 2.27 -5.91
CA ASP A 143 4.78 1.10 -5.04
C ASP A 143 3.71 0.11 -5.49
N PHE A 144 4.13 -1.07 -5.92
CA PHE A 144 3.22 -2.14 -6.28
C PHE A 144 2.64 -2.82 -5.03
N SER A 145 1.43 -3.34 -5.16
CA SER A 145 0.79 -4.19 -4.17
C SER A 145 0.51 -5.52 -4.83
N LEU A 146 1.24 -6.56 -4.42
CA LEU A 146 0.91 -7.91 -4.84
C LEU A 146 -0.21 -8.40 -3.93
N GLN A 147 -1.42 -8.56 -4.50
CA GLN A 147 -2.49 -9.25 -3.78
C GLN A 147 -2.09 -10.70 -3.57
N GLN A 148 -2.33 -11.17 -2.36
CA GLN A 148 -2.14 -12.55 -1.97
C GLN A 148 -3.21 -13.37 -2.69
N THR A 149 -2.82 -14.44 -3.37
CA THR A 149 -3.74 -15.39 -3.99
C THR A 149 -4.68 -15.94 -2.92
N ASP A 150 -5.97 -16.11 -3.21
CA ASP A 150 -6.97 -16.70 -2.30
C ASP A 150 -6.73 -18.19 -1.97
N ASP A 151 -5.52 -18.70 -2.21
CA ASP A 151 -5.13 -20.08 -1.94
C ASP A 151 -4.73 -20.22 -0.47
N PRO A 152 -5.52 -20.91 0.37
CA PRO A 152 -5.25 -21.07 1.79
C PRO A 152 -4.01 -21.92 2.09
N PHE A 153 -3.39 -22.54 1.06
CA PHE A 153 -2.19 -23.37 1.21
C PHE A 153 -0.90 -22.67 0.76
N VAL A 154 -1.00 -21.45 0.22
CA VAL A 154 0.17 -20.66 -0.19
C VAL A 154 0.38 -19.55 0.82
N GLU A 155 1.49 -19.62 1.57
CA GLU A 155 1.89 -18.50 2.42
C GLU A 155 2.35 -17.34 1.53
N PRO A 156 1.69 -16.18 1.61
CA PRO A 156 2.02 -15.06 0.75
C PRO A 156 3.34 -14.42 1.15
N LEU A 157 4.30 -14.38 0.22
CA LEU A 157 5.57 -13.71 0.44
C LEU A 157 5.34 -12.20 0.60
N PRO A 158 5.75 -11.59 1.73
CA PRO A 158 5.59 -10.17 1.96
C PRO A 158 6.66 -9.41 1.17
N ILE A 159 6.45 -9.23 -0.13
CA ILE A 159 7.33 -8.44 -0.99
C ILE A 159 6.58 -7.22 -1.53
N ALA A 160 7.29 -6.11 -1.60
CA ALA A 160 6.77 -4.86 -2.12
C ALA A 160 7.68 -4.33 -3.24
N PRO A 161 7.43 -4.75 -4.50
CA PRO A 161 8.15 -4.23 -5.65
C PRO A 161 7.88 -2.74 -5.86
N TYR A 162 8.82 -2.03 -6.46
CA TYR A 162 8.65 -0.65 -6.89
C TYR A 162 9.49 -0.32 -8.13
N VAL A 163 9.09 0.72 -8.85
CA VAL A 163 9.84 1.31 -9.96
C VAL A 163 9.68 2.82 -9.94
N GLY A 164 10.68 3.56 -10.38
CA GLY A 164 10.65 5.00 -10.37
C GLY A 164 11.68 5.66 -11.25
N VAL A 165 11.55 6.98 -11.32
CA VAL A 165 12.44 7.86 -12.07
C VAL A 165 12.72 9.11 -11.24
N GLY A 166 13.81 9.79 -11.53
CA GLY A 166 14.10 11.06 -10.89
C GLY A 166 15.45 11.62 -11.30
N ALA A 167 16.16 12.17 -10.32
CA ALA A 167 17.45 12.79 -10.52
C ALA A 167 18.55 12.02 -9.79
N ALA A 168 19.74 11.99 -10.39
CA ALA A 168 20.99 11.62 -9.76
C ALA A 168 21.95 12.80 -9.81
N ILE A 169 22.65 13.08 -8.71
CA ILE A 169 23.62 14.15 -8.60
C ILE A 169 24.95 13.54 -8.22
N LYS A 170 25.96 13.70 -9.06
CA LYS A 170 27.35 13.41 -8.72
C LYS A 170 27.97 14.66 -8.11
N THR A 171 28.66 14.49 -6.99
CA THR A 171 29.43 15.55 -6.32
C THR A 171 30.93 15.28 -6.48
N GLY A 172 31.75 16.32 -6.40
CA GLY A 172 33.20 16.22 -6.60
C GLY A 172 33.72 17.32 -7.54
N GLY A 173 34.90 17.07 -8.15
CA GLY A 173 35.56 18.02 -9.05
C GLY A 173 34.76 18.37 -10.32
N ASP A 174 33.85 17.48 -10.72
CA ASP A 174 33.00 17.56 -11.90
C ASP A 174 31.53 17.27 -11.53
N SER A 175 30.95 18.15 -10.72
CA SER A 175 29.56 17.96 -10.26
C SER A 175 28.57 17.96 -11.44
N GLN A 176 27.69 16.97 -11.49
CA GLN A 176 26.76 16.76 -12.61
C GLN A 176 25.38 16.33 -12.12
N LEU A 177 24.34 16.85 -12.74
CA LEU A 177 22.96 16.40 -12.60
C LEU A 177 22.60 15.49 -13.78
N ALA A 178 22.02 14.33 -13.50
CA ALA A 178 21.63 13.34 -14.47
C ALA A 178 20.20 12.83 -14.23
N PHE A 179 19.61 12.25 -15.27
CA PHE A 179 18.39 11.47 -15.15
C PHE A 179 18.67 10.15 -14.42
N LEU A 180 17.70 9.66 -13.65
CA LEU A 180 17.78 8.43 -12.87
C LEU A 180 16.58 7.53 -13.16
N VAL A 181 16.83 6.24 -13.36
CA VAL A 181 15.83 5.17 -13.28
C VAL A 181 16.18 4.28 -12.09
N SER A 182 15.16 3.91 -11.30
CA SER A 182 15.32 3.08 -10.12
C SER A 182 14.26 1.99 -10.07
N GLY A 183 14.62 0.80 -9.61
CA GLY A 183 13.68 -0.28 -9.38
C GLY A 183 14.18 -1.22 -8.31
N GLY A 184 13.27 -1.80 -7.53
CA GLY A 184 13.67 -2.64 -6.41
C GLY A 184 12.51 -3.37 -5.76
N VAL A 185 12.84 -4.09 -4.69
CA VAL A 185 11.88 -4.83 -3.89
C VAL A 185 12.21 -4.61 -2.41
N ASP A 186 11.19 -4.23 -1.65
CA ASP A 186 11.22 -4.16 -0.20
C ASP A 186 10.70 -5.48 0.40
N PHE A 187 11.37 -5.96 1.45
CA PHE A 187 11.05 -7.18 2.21
C PHE A 187 10.88 -6.80 3.68
N PRO A 188 9.65 -6.64 4.20
CA PRO A 188 9.41 -6.38 5.61
C PRO A 188 9.91 -7.58 6.44
N LEU A 189 10.96 -7.37 7.23
CA LEU A 189 11.54 -8.40 8.09
C LEU A 189 10.77 -8.49 9.41
N THR A 190 10.46 -7.32 9.97
CA THR A 190 9.66 -7.15 11.19
C THR A 190 8.78 -5.90 11.07
N GLN A 191 8.02 -5.58 12.12
CA GLN A 191 7.31 -4.31 12.19
C GLN A 191 8.27 -3.10 12.18
N GLN A 192 9.49 -3.28 12.67
CA GLN A 192 10.51 -2.25 12.82
C GLN A 192 11.55 -2.24 11.71
N PHE A 193 11.75 -3.34 10.97
CA PHE A 193 12.83 -3.44 9.98
C PHE A 193 12.35 -3.93 8.61
N THR A 194 12.92 -3.32 7.57
CA THR A 194 12.69 -3.69 6.17
C THR A 194 14.03 -3.91 5.49
N ALA A 195 14.22 -5.05 4.82
CA ALA A 195 15.32 -5.24 3.88
C ALA A 195 14.92 -4.71 2.50
N THR A 196 15.88 -4.24 1.73
CA THR A 196 15.64 -3.76 0.36
C THR A 196 16.77 -4.18 -0.56
N ALA A 197 16.41 -4.51 -1.79
CA ALA A 197 17.32 -4.67 -2.91
C ALA A 197 16.86 -3.75 -4.05
N ALA A 198 17.76 -2.90 -4.55
CA ALA A 198 17.42 -1.88 -5.55
C ALA A 198 18.51 -1.72 -6.60
N ILE A 199 18.13 -1.66 -7.87
CA ILE A 199 19.00 -1.30 -8.99
C ILE A 199 18.72 0.15 -9.36
N ASN A 200 19.77 0.94 -9.54
CA ASN A 200 19.70 2.35 -9.89
C ASN A 200 20.62 2.62 -11.07
N ALA A 201 20.11 3.32 -12.08
CA ALA A 201 20.85 3.71 -13.27
C ALA A 201 20.84 5.23 -13.43
N GLY A 202 21.98 5.87 -13.18
CA GLY A 202 22.20 7.29 -13.38
C GLY A 202 22.83 7.55 -14.75
N PHE A 203 22.17 8.34 -15.58
CA PHE A 203 22.61 8.63 -16.95
C PHE A 203 23.52 9.88 -16.96
N PHE A 204 24.69 9.78 -16.32
CA PHE A 204 25.77 10.78 -16.40
C PHE A 204 26.48 10.71 -17.76
N ASP A 205 27.68 11.27 -17.88
CA ASP A 205 28.51 11.16 -19.10
C ASP A 205 28.77 9.71 -19.48
N ARG A 206 28.93 8.84 -18.46
CA ARG A 206 28.77 7.40 -18.59
C ARG A 206 27.59 6.95 -17.73
N THR A 207 26.82 5.99 -18.22
CA THR A 207 25.72 5.43 -17.43
C THR A 207 26.28 4.60 -16.29
N ASP A 208 26.08 5.09 -15.07
CA ASP A 208 26.43 4.39 -13.85
C ASP A 208 25.27 3.53 -13.38
N VAL A 209 25.56 2.27 -13.08
CA VAL A 209 24.57 1.33 -12.57
C VAL A 209 25.04 0.78 -11.24
N GLY A 210 24.19 0.83 -10.22
CA GLY A 210 24.50 0.31 -8.88
C GLY A 210 23.37 -0.55 -8.32
N LEU A 211 23.76 -1.66 -7.68
CA LEU A 211 22.88 -2.51 -6.88
C LEU A 211 23.06 -2.17 -5.39
N LEU A 212 22.01 -1.60 -4.79
CA LEU A 212 21.91 -1.35 -3.36
C LEU A 212 21.26 -2.55 -2.67
N ILE A 213 21.91 -3.06 -1.63
CA ILE A 213 21.35 -4.07 -0.73
C ILE A 213 21.51 -3.56 0.70
N GLY A 214 20.41 -3.52 1.45
CA GLY A 214 20.48 -3.02 2.82
C GLY A 214 19.24 -3.20 3.66
N VAL A 215 19.25 -2.54 4.82
CA VAL A 215 18.20 -2.63 5.84
C VAL A 215 17.85 -1.23 6.34
N GLY A 216 16.56 -1.01 6.57
CA GLY A 216 16.02 0.23 7.11
C GLY A 216 15.18 0.01 8.36
N TYR A 217 15.18 1.01 9.24
CA TYR A 217 14.29 1.11 10.38
C TYR A 217 13.00 1.83 9.95
N ASN A 218 11.87 1.20 10.21
CA ASN A 218 10.54 1.65 9.81
C ASN A 218 10.07 2.81 10.70
N PHE A 219 9.47 3.82 10.07
CA PHE A 219 8.77 4.91 10.73
C PHE A 219 7.42 5.17 10.05
N GLY A 220 6.54 5.87 10.76
CA GLY A 220 5.22 6.31 10.29
C GLY A 220 5.07 7.82 10.44
N GLY A 221 4.02 8.36 9.80
CA GLY A 221 3.74 9.80 9.66
C GLY A 221 3.87 10.64 10.93
N PHE A 222 3.99 11.95 10.70
CA PHE A 222 4.26 12.99 11.70
C PHE A 222 2.99 13.77 12.08
#